data_AF-A0A0M3JAM9-F1
#
_entry.id   AF-A0A0M3JAM9-F1
#
_cell.length_a   1.000
_cell.length_b   1.000
_cell.length_c   1.000
_cell.angle_alpha   90.00
_cell.angle_beta   90.00
_cell.angle_gamma   90.00
#
_symmetry.space_group_name_H-M   'P 1'
#
loop_
_entity.id
_entity.type
_entity.pdbx_description
1 polymer ?
#
loop_
_entity_poly.entity_id
_entity_poly.type
_entity_poly.pdbx_seq_one_letter_code
_entity_poly.pdbx_strand_id
1 'polypeptide(L)'
;LGPVDKYRVRKKYPMPRTIWDGEQKTHCFKERTRSLLREWYLQDPYPNPSKKKELASKTGLTAMQVGNWFKNRRQRDRAAAAKNKFVFV
;
A
#
# COMPACT_ATOMS: atom_id res chain seq x y z
N LEU A 1 24.38 14.15 18.13
CA LEU A 1 24.08 13.58 16.79
C LEU A 1 23.00 14.40 16.13
N GLY A 2 23.33 15.05 15.00
CA GLY A 2 22.34 15.78 14.20
C GLY A 2 21.37 14.84 13.48
N PRO A 3 20.34 15.39 12.80
CA PRO A 3 19.37 14.60 12.03
C PRO A 3 20.03 13.66 10.99
N VAL A 4 21.07 14.15 10.31
CA VAL A 4 21.81 13.39 9.27
C VAL A 4 22.61 12.25 9.90
N ASP A 5 23.24 12.48 11.06
CA ASP A 5 23.99 11.42 11.75
C ASP A 5 23.05 10.33 12.25
N LYS A 6 21.89 10.72 12.80
CA LYS A 6 20.85 9.76 13.20
C LYS A 6 20.38 8.92 12.00
N TYR A 7 20.23 9.52 10.81
CA TYR A 7 19.89 8.78 9.58
C TYR A 7 21.00 7.80 9.17
N ARG A 8 22.25 8.25 9.14
CA ARG A 8 23.42 7.42 8.80
C ARG A 8 23.56 6.21 9.73
N VAL A 9 23.38 6.41 11.04
CA VAL A 9 23.40 5.34 12.04
C VAL A 9 22.28 4.31 11.80
N ARG A 10 21.03 4.76 11.59
CA ARG A 10 19.88 3.87 11.30
C ARG A 10 20.07 3.06 10.01
N LYS A 11 20.77 3.63 9.02
CA LYS A 11 21.07 2.94 7.77
C LYS A 11 22.18 1.90 7.93
N LYS A 12 23.21 2.21 8.72
CA LYS A 12 24.35 1.32 8.97
C LYS A 12 24.00 0.17 9.92
N TYR A 13 23.11 0.42 10.88
CA TYR A 13 22.67 -0.55 11.88
C TYR A 13 21.14 -0.69 11.81
N PRO A 14 20.62 -1.53 10.88
CA PRO A 14 19.19 -1.77 10.78
C PRO A 14 18.68 -2.42 12.08
N MET A 15 17.39 -2.24 12.35
CA MET A 15 16.79 -2.75 13.57
C MET A 15 16.87 -4.29 13.60
N PRO A 16 17.26 -4.89 14.74
CA PRO A 16 17.42 -6.34 14.82
C PRO A 16 16.11 -7.07 14.55
N ARG A 17 16.22 -8.23 13.87
CA ARG A 17 15.05 -9.03 13.42
C ARG A 17 14.15 -9.54 14.54
N THR A 18 14.67 -9.58 15.77
CA THR A 18 13.92 -9.97 16.96
C THR A 18 12.81 -8.98 17.33
N ILE A 19 12.94 -7.72 16.90
CA ILE A 19 11.96 -6.65 17.17
C ILE A 19 11.42 -5.98 15.90
N TRP A 20 11.91 -6.39 14.72
CA TRP A 20 11.56 -5.80 13.43
C TRP A 20 11.44 -6.89 12.37
N ASP A 21 10.32 -6.93 11.66
CA ASP A 21 9.98 -7.96 10.67
C ASP A 21 10.75 -7.88 9.34
N GLY A 22 11.55 -6.82 9.16
CA GLY A 22 12.37 -6.59 7.97
C GLY A 22 11.68 -5.74 6.92
N GLU A 23 10.41 -5.36 7.12
CA GLU A 23 9.68 -4.54 6.16
C GLU A 23 10.02 -3.05 6.32
N GLN A 24 10.19 -2.35 5.20
CA GLN A 24 10.45 -0.92 5.23
C GLN A 24 9.24 -0.17 5.82
N LYS A 25 9.47 0.68 6.84
CA LYS A 25 8.49 1.68 7.30
C LYS A 25 8.29 2.75 6.22
N THR A 26 7.53 2.39 5.20
CA THR A 26 7.04 3.34 4.20
C THR A 26 5.71 3.92 4.68
N HIS A 27 5.30 5.06 4.15
CA HIS A 27 3.92 5.57 4.32
C HIS A 27 2.85 4.68 3.66
N CYS A 28 3.25 3.53 3.11
CA CYS A 28 2.38 2.55 2.48
C CYS A 28 2.26 1.30 3.35
N PHE A 29 1.19 0.53 3.14
CA PHE A 29 0.99 -0.75 3.82
C PHE A 29 2.12 -1.74 3.53
N LYS A 30 2.25 -2.75 4.38
CA LYS A 30 3.16 -3.89 4.22
C LYS A 30 3.08 -4.50 2.81
N GLU A 31 4.19 -5.03 2.30
CA GLU A 31 4.22 -5.60 0.93
C GLU A 31 3.22 -6.74 0.77
N ARG A 32 3.10 -7.60 1.79
CA ARG A 32 2.11 -8.69 1.82
C ARG A 32 0.68 -8.17 1.67
N THR A 33 0.33 -7.13 2.44
CA THR A 33 -0.98 -6.48 2.37
C THR A 33 -1.22 -5.84 1.00
N ARG A 34 -0.22 -5.17 0.43
CA ARG A 34 -0.31 -4.56 -0.90
C ARG A 34 -0.53 -5.58 -2.00
N SER A 35 0.18 -6.70 -1.93
CA SER A 35 0.08 -7.79 -2.91
C SER A 35 -1.32 -8.39 -2.90
N LEU A 36 -1.86 -8.69 -1.72
CA LEU A 36 -3.22 -9.23 -1.58
C LEU A 36 -4.30 -8.26 -2.12
N LEU A 37 -4.18 -6.96 -1.81
CA LEU A 37 -5.11 -5.95 -2.32
C LEU A 37 -5.03 -5.81 -3.85
N ARG A 38 -3.83 -5.91 -4.43
CA ARG A 38 -3.61 -5.86 -5.89
C ARG A 38 -4.22 -7.07 -6.59
N GLU A 39 -4.00 -8.26 -6.07
CA GLU A 39 -4.55 -9.51 -6.61
C GLU A 39 -6.09 -9.45 -6.64
N TRP A 40 -6.70 -9.06 -5.51
CA TRP A 40 -8.15 -8.89 -5.44
C TRP A 40 -8.68 -7.82 -6.39
N TYR A 41 -7.95 -6.74 -6.57
CA TYR A 41 -8.36 -5.66 -7.48
C TYR A 41 -8.45 -6.12 -8.93
N LEU A 42 -7.61 -7.07 -9.36
CA LEU A 42 -7.69 -7.64 -10.71
C LEU A 42 -8.98 -8.45 -10.92
N GLN A 43 -9.54 -9.01 -9.84
CA GLN A 43 -10.77 -9.80 -9.88
C GLN A 43 -12.02 -8.93 -9.75
N ASP A 44 -12.04 -8.04 -8.75
CA ASP A 44 -13.17 -7.14 -8.47
C ASP A 44 -12.68 -5.75 -8.01
N PRO A 45 -12.64 -4.76 -8.92
CA PRO A 45 -12.29 -3.37 -8.58
C PRO A 45 -13.33 -2.66 -7.69
N TYR A 46 -14.52 -3.22 -7.50
CA TYR A 46 -15.66 -2.61 -6.80
C TYR A 46 -16.26 -3.56 -5.74
N PRO A 47 -15.48 -3.96 -4.71
CA PRO A 47 -15.96 -4.88 -3.71
C PRO A 47 -17.14 -4.30 -2.92
N ASN A 48 -18.14 -5.13 -2.68
CA ASN A 48 -19.29 -4.80 -1.84
C ASN A 48 -18.88 -4.70 -0.34
N PRO A 49 -19.74 -4.18 0.56
CA PRO A 49 -19.39 -4.00 1.98
C PRO A 49 -18.94 -5.28 2.69
N SER A 50 -19.56 -6.43 2.39
CA SER A 50 -19.20 -7.72 2.98
C SER A 50 -17.80 -8.16 2.53
N LYS A 51 -17.48 -8.01 1.25
CA LYS A 51 -16.14 -8.29 0.71
C LYS A 51 -15.06 -7.35 1.26
N LYS A 52 -15.39 -6.07 1.50
CA LYS A 52 -14.48 -5.15 2.19
C LYS A 52 -14.17 -5.59 3.62
N LYS A 53 -15.16 -6.12 4.35
CA LYS A 53 -14.95 -6.69 5.70
C LYS A 53 -14.08 -7.96 5.66
N GLU A 54 -14.30 -8.83 4.68
CA GLU A 54 -13.47 -10.03 4.47
C GLU A 54 -12.00 -9.65 4.22
N LEU A 55 -11.77 -8.68 3.33
CA LEU A 55 -10.44 -8.15 3.02
C LEU A 55 -9.78 -7.47 4.22
N ALA A 56 -10.55 -6.70 5.01
CA ALA A 56 -10.08 -6.08 6.24
C ALA A 56 -9.54 -7.13 7.21
N SER A 57 -10.29 -8.21 7.43
CA SER A 57 -9.86 -9.35 8.26
C SER A 57 -8.57 -10.00 7.73
N LYS A 58 -8.49 -10.27 6.43
CA LYS A 58 -7.31 -10.91 5.80
C LYS A 58 -6.06 -10.02 5.80
N THR A 59 -6.22 -8.72 5.73
CA THR A 59 -5.11 -7.75 5.59
C THR A 59 -4.67 -7.12 6.91
N GLY A 60 -5.46 -7.26 7.99
CA GLY A 60 -5.25 -6.55 9.24
C GLY A 60 -5.54 -5.04 9.15
N LEU A 61 -6.28 -4.61 8.12
CA LEU A 61 -6.70 -3.22 7.91
C LEU A 61 -8.13 -3.00 8.38
N THR A 62 -8.53 -1.74 8.54
CA THR A 62 -9.95 -1.41 8.73
C THR A 62 -10.69 -1.45 7.40
N ALA A 63 -12.00 -1.73 7.43
CA ALA A 63 -12.84 -1.72 6.22
C ALA A 63 -12.80 -0.35 5.49
N MET A 64 -12.62 0.75 6.24
CA MET A 64 -12.44 2.09 5.67
C MET A 64 -11.11 2.23 4.93
N GLN A 65 -10.00 1.73 5.50
CA GLN A 65 -8.69 1.71 4.84
C GLN A 65 -8.71 0.90 3.54
N VAL A 66 -9.35 -0.26 3.55
CA VAL A 66 -9.59 -1.07 2.35
C VAL A 66 -10.41 -0.26 1.34
N GLY A 67 -11.54 0.32 1.75
CA GLY A 67 -12.37 1.17 0.88
C GLY A 67 -11.60 2.31 0.22
N ASN A 68 -10.77 3.02 1.00
CA ASN A 68 -9.93 4.11 0.51
C ASN A 68 -8.85 3.63 -0.45
N TRP A 69 -8.25 2.47 -0.18
CA TRP A 69 -7.25 1.88 -1.08
C TRP A 69 -7.85 1.62 -2.47
N PHE A 70 -9.03 0.98 -2.54
CA PHE A 70 -9.72 0.71 -3.80
C PHE A 70 -10.14 2.00 -4.53
N LYS A 71 -10.66 2.99 -3.80
CA LYS A 71 -10.99 4.32 -4.35
C LYS A 71 -9.75 4.97 -4.99
N ASN A 72 -8.64 5.02 -4.24
CA ASN A 72 -7.40 5.65 -4.68
C ASN A 72 -6.74 4.89 -5.83
N ARG A 73 -6.88 3.56 -5.89
CA ARG A 73 -6.37 2.74 -7.00
C ARG A 73 -7.11 3.07 -8.30
N ARG A 74 -8.45 3.11 -8.28
CA ARG A 74 -9.25 3.49 -9.46
C ARG A 74 -8.96 4.92 -9.93
N GLN A 75 -8.72 5.84 -9.00
CA GLN A 75 -8.31 7.22 -9.37
C GLN A 75 -6.96 7.24 -10.10
N ARG A 76 -5.97 6.46 -9.64
CA ARG A 76 -4.68 6.34 -10.32
C ARG A 76 -4.80 5.74 -11.72
N ASP A 77 -5.64 4.73 -11.88
CA ASP A 77 -5.83 4.08 -13.18
C ASP A 77 -6.49 5.04 -14.19
N ARG A 78 -7.50 5.83 -13.75
CA ARG A 78 -8.07 6.89 -14.58
C ARG A 78 -7.06 7.99 -14.93
N ALA A 79 -6.23 8.41 -13.97
CA ALA A 79 -5.21 9.41 -14.22
C ALA A 79 -4.14 8.90 -15.20
N ALA A 80 -3.74 7.63 -15.11
CA ALA A 80 -2.81 7.01 -16.05
C ALA A 80 -3.42 6.90 -17.46
N ALA A 81 -4.69 6.48 -17.56
CA ALA A 81 -5.41 6.45 -18.84
C ALA A 81 -5.54 7.84 -19.47
N ALA A 82 -5.84 8.87 -18.67
CA ALA A 82 -5.90 10.25 -19.15
C ALA A 82 -4.55 10.72 -19.69
N LYS A 83 -3.45 10.50 -18.96
CA LYS A 83 -2.10 10.83 -19.43
C LYS A 83 -1.73 10.15 -20.74
N ASN A 84 -2.07 8.88 -20.90
CA ASN A 84 -1.83 8.16 -22.16
C ASN A 84 -2.59 8.79 -23.33
N LYS A 85 -3.81 9.31 -23.13
CA LYS A 85 -4.53 10.02 -24.20
C LYS A 85 -3.86 11.32 -24.65
N PHE A 86 -3.12 12.00 -23.77
CA PHE A 86 -2.42 13.25 -24.12
C PHE A 86 -1.04 13.03 -24.75
N VAL A 87 -0.48 11.82 -24.68
CA VAL A 87 0.84 11.50 -25.26
C VAL A 87 0.72 11.05 -26.72
N PHE A 88 -0.47 10.61 -27.14
CA PHE A 88 -0.75 10.10 -28.49
C PHE A 88 -1.70 11.00 -29.30
N VAL A 89 -1.88 12.27 -28.91
CA VAL A 89 -2.58 13.32 -29.66
C VAL A 89 -1.61 14.44 -29.96
#